data_AF-A0A924F7S0-F1
#
_entry.id   AF-A0A924F7S0-F1
#
_cell.length_a   1.000
_cell.length_b   1.000
_cell.length_c   1.000
_cell.angle_alpha   90.00
_cell.angle_beta   90.00
_cell.angle_gamma   90.00
#
_symmetry.space_group_name_H-M   'P 1'
#
loop_
_entity.id
_entity.type
_entity.pdbx_description
1 polymer ?
#
loop_
_entity_poly.entity_id
_entity_poly.type
_entity_poly.pdbx_seq_one_letter_code
_entity_poly.pdbx_strand_id
1 'polypeptide(L)'
;MSSHHIVREKQEPALYIHCLGNFDEEYLGQLLEWSPSLIVSSSEFEKVLSLGLKVDIVVNPIESHSFQENTRLINTGNNDMISVLDYLITEGYPAVNLIDGSAEFHTLQNYIPQINIVVFTETQKAYAIKSGFKVWKPSGTIFNVFGAMEFAHTNLLTIKEGEFEVAHDGFVEFTFSFPYLFVSETL
;
A
#
# COMPACT_ATOMS: atom_id res chain seq x y z
N MET A 1 -31.83 -14.51 8.82
CA MET A 1 -31.90 -13.18 9.47
C MET A 1 -30.81 -12.35 8.84
N SER A 2 -31.16 -11.25 8.17
CA SER A 2 -30.20 -10.43 7.41
C SER A 2 -29.31 -9.66 8.38
N SER A 3 -28.05 -10.05 8.48
CA SER A 3 -27.02 -9.30 9.20
C SER A 3 -26.86 -7.95 8.50
N HIS A 4 -27.44 -6.89 9.05
CA HIS A 4 -27.05 -5.53 8.68
C HIS A 4 -25.63 -5.33 9.22
N HIS A 5 -24.62 -5.52 8.38
CA HIS A 5 -23.31 -4.93 8.65
C HIS A 5 -23.47 -3.42 8.53
N ILE A 6 -23.48 -2.74 9.68
CA ILE A 6 -23.26 -1.29 9.71
C ILE A 6 -21.79 -1.12 9.36
N VAL A 7 -21.51 -0.89 8.07
CA VAL A 7 -20.19 -0.42 7.64
C VAL A 7 -20.01 0.96 8.26
N ARG A 8 -19.13 1.05 9.26
CA ARG A 8 -18.67 2.35 9.77
C ARG A 8 -17.73 2.93 8.71
N GLU A 9 -17.87 4.22 8.42
CA GLU A 9 -16.95 4.91 7.51
C GLU A 9 -15.48 4.70 7.95
N LYS A 10 -14.57 4.53 6.97
CA LYS A 10 -13.10 4.41 7.17
C LYS A 10 -12.60 3.14 7.90
N GLN A 11 -13.33 2.02 7.86
CA GLN A 11 -12.76 0.72 8.30
C GLN A 11 -11.76 0.15 7.29
N GLU A 12 -12.01 0.36 6.00
CA GLU A 12 -11.18 -0.14 4.92
C GLU A 12 -9.99 0.79 4.63
N PRO A 13 -8.87 0.27 4.11
CA PRO A 13 -7.74 1.10 3.70
C PRO A 13 -8.17 2.11 2.63
N ALA A 14 -7.67 3.35 2.73
CA ALA A 14 -7.71 4.26 1.59
C ALA A 14 -6.86 3.69 0.44
N LEU A 15 -7.17 4.08 -0.80
CA LEU A 15 -6.32 3.79 -1.96
C LEU A 15 -5.76 5.11 -2.48
N TYR A 16 -4.43 5.25 -2.44
CA TYR A 16 -3.74 6.38 -3.03
C TYR A 16 -2.96 5.96 -4.27
N ILE A 17 -3.36 6.48 -5.43
CA ILE A 17 -2.64 6.32 -6.69
C ILE A 17 -1.71 7.52 -6.88
N HIS A 18 -0.45 7.37 -6.47
CA HIS A 18 0.58 8.38 -6.67
C HIS A 18 1.18 8.29 -8.07
N CYS A 19 1.48 7.08 -8.54
CA CYS A 19 1.98 6.80 -9.88
C CYS A 19 1.42 5.44 -10.34
N LEU A 20 0.52 5.43 -11.33
CA LEU A 20 -0.13 4.20 -11.77
C LEU A 20 0.76 3.38 -12.72
N GLY A 21 1.64 4.03 -13.52
CA GLY A 21 2.62 3.33 -14.35
C GLY A 21 2.04 2.20 -15.20
N ASN A 22 2.67 1.02 -15.22
CA ASN A 22 2.10 -0.18 -15.85
C ASN A 22 1.48 -1.12 -14.81
N PHE A 23 0.96 -0.58 -13.71
CA PHE A 23 0.34 -1.40 -12.67
C PHE A 23 -0.81 -2.22 -13.26
N ASP A 24 -0.83 -3.50 -12.91
CA ASP A 24 -1.74 -4.47 -13.48
C ASP A 24 -3.21 -4.18 -13.10
N GLU A 25 -4.10 -4.26 -14.09
CA GLU A 25 -5.50 -3.89 -13.94
C GLU A 25 -6.30 -4.91 -13.10
N GLU A 26 -5.89 -6.19 -13.07
CA GLU A 26 -6.53 -7.21 -12.23
C GLU A 26 -6.22 -6.94 -10.76
N TYR A 27 -4.95 -6.65 -10.42
CA TYR A 27 -4.60 -6.24 -9.05
C TYR A 27 -5.24 -4.91 -8.66
N LEU A 28 -5.34 -3.94 -9.59
CA LEU A 28 -6.07 -2.71 -9.33
C LEU A 28 -7.54 -3.00 -9.03
N GLY A 29 -8.16 -3.90 -9.79
CA GLY A 29 -9.53 -4.38 -9.54
C GLY A 29 -9.69 -4.94 -8.12
N GLN A 30 -8.79 -5.82 -7.68
CA GLN A 30 -8.81 -6.40 -6.32
C GLN A 30 -8.74 -5.32 -5.22
N LEU A 31 -7.93 -4.28 -5.41
CA LEU A 31 -7.84 -3.16 -4.46
C LEU A 31 -9.15 -2.34 -4.41
N LEU A 32 -9.87 -2.26 -5.53
CA LEU A 32 -11.12 -1.51 -5.66
C LEU A 32 -12.36 -2.28 -5.18
N GLU A 33 -12.31 -3.61 -5.06
CA GLU A 33 -13.44 -4.44 -4.59
C GLU A 33 -13.97 -4.03 -3.22
N TRP A 34 -13.10 -3.46 -2.39
CA TRP A 34 -13.43 -2.97 -1.04
C TRP A 34 -14.05 -1.57 -1.04
N SER A 35 -14.28 -0.99 -2.23
CA SER A 35 -14.79 0.38 -2.41
C SER A 35 -14.02 1.41 -1.57
N PRO A 36 -12.67 1.47 -1.67
CA PRO A 36 -11.87 2.38 -0.86
C PRO A 36 -12.16 3.85 -1.21
N SER A 37 -11.85 4.77 -0.31
CA SER A 37 -11.71 6.18 -0.66
C SER A 37 -10.55 6.32 -1.66
N LEU A 38 -10.83 6.76 -2.88
CA LEU A 38 -9.84 6.85 -3.95
C LEU A 38 -9.22 8.26 -4.01
N ILE A 39 -7.94 8.33 -3.64
CA ILE A 39 -7.10 9.51 -3.75
C ILE A 39 -6.16 9.35 -4.94
N VAL A 40 -5.98 10.39 -5.74
CA VAL A 40 -5.19 10.32 -6.98
C VAL A 40 -4.31 11.57 -7.11
N SER A 41 -3.04 11.37 -7.43
CA SER A 41 -2.16 12.46 -7.85
C SER A 41 -2.69 13.10 -9.12
N SER A 42 -2.69 14.44 -9.23
CA SER A 42 -3.20 15.09 -10.45
C SER A 42 -2.46 14.64 -11.71
N SER A 43 -1.21 14.16 -11.63
CA SER A 43 -0.50 13.60 -12.79
C SER A 43 -1.15 12.32 -13.35
N GLU A 44 -1.84 11.56 -12.51
CA GLU A 44 -2.48 10.28 -12.86
C GLU A 44 -3.99 10.43 -13.12
N PHE A 45 -4.57 11.61 -12.87
CA PHE A 45 -6.02 11.82 -12.85
C PHE A 45 -6.72 11.41 -14.15
N GLU A 46 -6.26 11.90 -15.32
CA GLU A 46 -6.87 11.60 -16.62
C GLU A 46 -6.82 10.09 -16.93
N LYS A 47 -5.72 9.43 -16.56
CA LYS A 47 -5.57 7.99 -16.75
C LYS A 47 -6.55 7.22 -15.88
N VAL A 48 -6.61 7.53 -14.60
CA VAL A 48 -7.57 6.91 -13.66
C VAL A 48 -9.01 7.16 -14.10
N LEU A 49 -9.32 8.36 -14.58
CA LEU A 49 -10.64 8.70 -15.12
C LEU A 49 -10.99 7.89 -16.36
N SER A 50 -10.02 7.63 -17.25
CA SER A 50 -10.22 6.81 -18.45
C SER A 50 -10.55 5.35 -18.16
N LEU A 51 -10.19 4.86 -16.96
CA LEU A 51 -10.57 3.54 -16.44
C LEU A 51 -12.01 3.52 -15.88
N GLY A 52 -12.73 4.64 -15.93
CA GLY A 52 -14.10 4.77 -15.43
C GLY A 52 -14.19 4.84 -13.91
N LEU A 53 -13.08 5.13 -13.22
CA LEU A 53 -13.04 5.17 -11.76
C LEU A 53 -13.59 6.49 -11.21
N LYS A 54 -14.31 6.40 -10.08
CA LYS A 54 -14.78 7.56 -9.33
C LYS A 54 -13.67 8.01 -8.39
N VAL A 55 -13.11 9.19 -8.64
CA VAL A 55 -12.05 9.78 -7.82
C VAL A 55 -12.67 10.67 -6.74
N ASP A 56 -12.45 10.31 -5.49
CA ASP A 56 -12.97 11.08 -4.36
C ASP A 56 -12.09 12.30 -4.04
N ILE A 57 -10.77 12.17 -4.20
CA ILE A 57 -9.81 13.23 -3.89
C ILE A 57 -8.73 13.33 -4.96
N VAL A 58 -8.46 14.56 -5.43
CA VAL A 58 -7.30 14.87 -6.28
C VAL A 58 -6.28 15.70 -5.51
N VAL A 59 -5.03 15.26 -5.58
CA VAL A 59 -3.86 15.90 -4.95
C VAL A 59 -3.17 16.79 -5.98
N ASN A 60 -2.85 18.03 -5.59
CA ASN A 60 -2.19 19.03 -6.44
C ASN A 60 -2.86 19.22 -7.80
N PRO A 61 -4.15 19.62 -7.81
CA PRO A 61 -4.94 19.74 -9.04
C PRO A 61 -4.29 20.69 -10.04
N ILE A 62 -4.22 20.26 -11.30
CA ILE A 62 -3.82 21.09 -12.44
C ILE A 62 -5.06 21.81 -12.99
N GLU A 63 -4.99 23.12 -13.18
CA GLU A 63 -6.14 23.96 -13.59
C GLU A 63 -6.80 23.53 -14.91
N SER A 64 -6.06 22.87 -15.80
CA SER A 64 -6.57 22.40 -17.09
C SER A 64 -7.43 21.13 -17.00
N HIS A 65 -7.47 20.45 -15.85
CA HIS A 65 -8.24 19.22 -15.68
C HIS A 65 -9.71 19.53 -15.41
N SER A 66 -10.61 18.75 -16.01
CA SER A 66 -12.03 18.78 -15.68
C SER A 66 -12.34 17.68 -14.67
N PHE A 67 -12.53 18.06 -13.40
CA PHE A 67 -12.79 17.10 -12.34
C PHE A 67 -14.24 16.59 -12.33
N GLN A 68 -14.45 15.39 -11.78
CA GLN A 68 -15.79 14.82 -11.59
C GLN A 68 -16.57 15.61 -10.53
N GLU A 69 -17.90 15.55 -10.58
CA GLU A 69 -18.73 16.14 -9.53
C GLU A 69 -18.45 15.46 -8.17
N ASN A 70 -18.37 16.26 -7.10
CA ASN A 70 -18.06 15.83 -5.73
C ASN A 70 -16.62 15.33 -5.50
N THR A 71 -15.70 15.50 -6.46
CA THR A 71 -14.27 15.30 -6.21
C THR A 71 -13.73 16.44 -5.33
N ARG A 72 -13.11 16.09 -4.20
CA ARG A 72 -12.42 17.04 -3.33
C ARG A 72 -11.04 17.34 -3.90
N LEU A 73 -10.63 18.60 -3.88
CA LEU A 73 -9.29 19.01 -4.31
C LEU A 73 -8.45 19.37 -3.07
N ILE A 74 -7.24 18.82 -2.98
CA ILE A 74 -6.27 19.19 -1.94
C ILE A 74 -4.96 19.65 -2.59
N ASN A 75 -4.38 20.71 -2.05
CA ASN A 75 -3.10 21.23 -2.50
C ASN A 75 -2.06 20.98 -1.39
N THR A 76 -1.01 20.26 -1.74
CA THR A 76 0.02 19.76 -0.82
C THR A 76 1.40 20.33 -1.16
N GLY A 77 1.48 21.23 -2.15
CA GLY A 77 2.72 21.82 -2.60
C GLY A 77 3.60 20.79 -3.29
N ASN A 78 4.83 20.59 -2.78
CA ASN A 78 5.85 19.78 -3.47
C ASN A 78 6.00 18.35 -2.92
N ASN A 79 5.24 17.95 -1.89
CA ASN A 79 5.40 16.64 -1.26
C ASN A 79 4.06 15.92 -1.08
N ASP A 80 3.62 15.34 -2.18
CA ASP A 80 2.29 14.76 -2.36
C ASP A 80 2.09 13.56 -1.43
N MET A 81 3.10 12.70 -1.31
CA MET A 81 3.02 11.48 -0.51
C MET A 81 2.90 11.77 0.98
N ILE A 82 3.83 12.56 1.55
CA ILE A 82 3.85 12.91 2.97
C ILE A 82 2.54 13.62 3.37
N SER A 83 2.12 14.58 2.56
CA SER A 83 0.92 15.37 2.85
C SER A 83 -0.37 14.56 2.75
N VAL A 84 -0.44 13.58 1.84
CA VAL A 84 -1.58 12.64 1.78
C VAL A 84 -1.60 11.77 3.04
N LEU A 85 -0.45 11.28 3.52
CA LEU A 85 -0.39 10.52 4.76
C LEU A 85 -0.82 11.35 5.98
N ASP A 86 -0.35 12.60 6.09
CA ASP A 86 -0.78 13.53 7.13
C ASP A 86 -2.30 13.76 7.08
N TYR A 87 -2.85 13.95 5.88
CA TYR A 87 -4.29 14.08 5.67
C TYR A 87 -5.04 12.82 6.12
N LEU A 88 -4.61 11.64 5.69
CA LEU A 88 -5.25 10.37 6.03
C LEU A 88 -5.22 10.10 7.54
N ILE A 89 -4.10 10.39 8.21
CA ILE A 89 -3.99 10.28 9.68
C ILE A 89 -4.94 11.27 10.36
N THR A 90 -4.97 12.52 9.92
CA THR A 90 -5.85 13.56 10.48
C THR A 90 -7.33 13.20 10.33
N GLU A 91 -7.69 12.59 9.19
CA GLU A 91 -9.02 12.09 8.91
C GLU A 91 -9.34 10.76 9.61
N GLY A 92 -8.37 10.14 10.29
CA GLY A 92 -8.57 8.91 11.06
C GLY A 92 -8.63 7.63 10.23
N TYR A 93 -8.02 7.61 9.04
CA TYR A 93 -7.86 6.37 8.28
C TYR A 93 -6.88 5.43 8.99
N PRO A 94 -7.24 4.14 9.19
CA PRO A 94 -6.37 3.18 9.87
C PRO A 94 -5.26 2.63 8.96
N ALA A 95 -5.47 2.69 7.64
CA ALA A 95 -4.59 2.09 6.66
C ALA A 95 -4.67 2.77 5.28
N VAL A 96 -3.63 2.59 4.47
CA VAL A 96 -3.58 3.01 3.07
C VAL A 96 -2.82 2.00 2.21
N ASN A 97 -3.41 1.68 1.06
CA ASN A 97 -2.71 1.05 -0.07
C ASN A 97 -2.20 2.18 -0.99
N LEU A 98 -0.90 2.24 -1.18
CA LEU A 98 -0.22 3.24 -2.01
C LEU A 98 0.27 2.58 -3.29
N ILE A 99 -0.21 2.99 -4.46
CA ILE A 99 0.37 2.60 -5.75
C ILE A 99 1.40 3.64 -6.16
N ASP A 100 2.64 3.21 -6.32
CA ASP A 100 3.76 4.06 -6.69
C ASP A 100 4.75 3.36 -7.65
N GLY A 101 5.60 4.13 -8.31
CA GLY A 101 6.63 3.61 -9.22
C GLY A 101 7.80 2.92 -8.50
N SER A 102 7.94 3.14 -7.18
CA SER A 102 9.00 2.56 -6.36
C SER A 102 8.54 2.31 -4.93
N ALA A 103 9.13 1.31 -4.27
CA ALA A 103 8.83 0.96 -2.88
C ALA A 103 9.84 1.58 -1.90
N GLU A 104 10.02 2.90 -1.93
CA GLU A 104 10.98 3.60 -1.07
C GLU A 104 10.46 3.81 0.36
N PHE A 105 10.64 2.81 1.23
CA PHE A 105 10.12 2.86 2.61
C PHE A 105 10.82 3.87 3.54
N HIS A 106 12.00 4.37 3.19
CA HIS A 106 12.74 5.27 4.08
C HIS A 106 11.97 6.56 4.35
N THR A 107 11.23 7.08 3.37
CA THR A 107 10.38 8.28 3.52
C THR A 107 9.17 8.03 4.42
N LEU A 108 8.74 6.77 4.55
CA LEU A 108 7.55 6.35 5.27
C LEU A 108 7.80 5.98 6.73
N GLN A 109 9.08 5.89 7.16
CA GLN A 109 9.45 5.33 8.46
C GLN A 109 8.75 6.01 9.65
N ASN A 110 8.56 7.33 9.58
CA ASN A 110 7.90 8.11 10.64
C ASN A 110 6.37 7.91 10.69
N TYR A 111 5.78 7.35 9.64
CA TYR A 111 4.34 7.15 9.48
C TYR A 111 3.88 5.74 9.90
N ILE A 112 4.76 4.75 9.82
CA ILE A 112 4.47 3.34 10.17
C ILE A 112 3.83 3.18 11.56
N PRO A 113 4.24 3.92 12.62
CA PRO A 113 3.60 3.79 13.92
C PRO A 113 2.17 4.37 13.98
N GLN A 114 1.77 5.17 12.99
CA GLN A 114 0.56 5.99 12.99
C GLN A 114 -0.52 5.45 12.05
N ILE A 115 -0.13 4.86 10.93
CA ILE A 115 -1.02 4.31 9.91
C ILE A 115 -0.40 3.06 9.27
N ASN A 116 -1.21 2.04 8.99
CA ASN A 116 -0.74 0.87 8.26
C ASN A 116 -0.57 1.22 6.78
N ILE A 117 0.61 0.95 6.22
CA ILE A 117 0.93 1.30 4.84
C ILE A 117 1.34 0.03 4.09
N VAL A 118 0.69 -0.21 2.95
CA VAL A 118 1.13 -1.20 1.96
C VAL A 118 1.45 -0.45 0.67
N VAL A 119 2.68 -0.57 0.19
CA VAL A 119 3.13 0.05 -1.06
C VAL A 119 3.11 -1.00 -2.16
N PHE A 120 2.37 -0.73 -3.21
CA PHE A 120 2.26 -1.51 -4.42
C PHE A 120 3.08 -0.85 -5.52
N THR A 121 3.87 -1.65 -6.20
CA THR A 121 4.56 -1.29 -7.45
C THR A 121 4.09 -2.25 -8.53
N GLU A 122 4.59 -2.12 -9.76
CA GLU A 122 4.23 -3.00 -10.88
C GLU A 122 4.35 -4.50 -10.56
N THR A 123 5.36 -4.92 -9.78
CA THR A 123 5.67 -6.35 -9.62
C THR A 123 5.65 -6.85 -8.18
N GLN A 124 5.50 -5.96 -7.20
CA GLN A 124 5.61 -6.33 -5.78
C GLN A 124 4.72 -5.44 -4.92
N LYS A 125 4.34 -5.99 -3.77
CA LYS A 125 3.83 -5.20 -2.66
C LYS A 125 4.76 -5.32 -1.47
N ALA A 126 4.88 -4.22 -0.75
CA ALA A 126 5.82 -4.07 0.33
C ALA A 126 5.15 -3.42 1.54
N TYR A 127 5.58 -3.79 2.73
CA TYR A 127 4.95 -3.38 3.98
C TYR A 127 5.91 -3.57 5.17
N ALA A 128 5.65 -2.84 6.25
CA ALA A 128 6.36 -2.98 7.50
C ALA A 128 5.66 -4.00 8.41
N ILE A 129 6.41 -4.96 8.94
CA ILE A 129 5.93 -5.98 9.86
C ILE A 129 6.52 -5.79 11.25
N LYS A 130 5.84 -6.33 12.27
CA LYS A 130 6.33 -6.40 13.66
C LYS A 130 6.88 -7.80 13.96
N SER A 131 7.74 -7.90 14.97
CA SER A 131 8.29 -9.18 15.41
C SER A 131 7.16 -10.14 15.82
N GLY A 132 7.24 -11.40 15.41
CA GLY A 132 6.17 -12.39 15.54
C GLY A 132 5.12 -12.33 14.41
N PHE A 133 5.36 -11.55 13.36
CA PHE A 133 4.50 -11.54 12.18
C PHE A 133 4.46 -12.93 11.55
N LYS A 134 3.25 -13.39 11.25
CA LYS A 134 2.97 -14.74 10.77
C LYS A 134 1.98 -14.71 9.62
N VAL A 135 2.34 -15.29 8.49
CA VAL A 135 1.53 -15.30 7.26
C VAL A 135 1.59 -16.65 6.58
N TRP A 136 0.45 -17.15 6.10
CA TRP A 136 0.42 -18.38 5.29
C TRP A 136 0.81 -18.05 3.85
N LYS A 137 1.71 -18.84 3.26
CA LYS A 137 2.16 -18.69 1.88
C LYS A 137 2.37 -20.04 1.19
N PRO A 138 2.12 -20.11 -0.13
CA PRO A 138 2.50 -21.27 -0.91
C PRO A 138 4.02 -21.34 -1.08
N SER A 139 4.52 -22.56 -1.22
CA SER A 139 5.90 -22.87 -1.59
C SER A 139 6.31 -22.11 -2.85
N GLY A 140 7.54 -21.62 -2.89
CA GLY A 140 8.06 -20.83 -4.02
C GLY A 140 7.71 -19.34 -3.97
N THR A 141 6.94 -18.87 -2.99
CA THR A 141 6.73 -17.43 -2.80
C THR A 141 8.06 -16.75 -2.46
N ILE A 142 8.37 -15.65 -3.15
CA ILE A 142 9.58 -14.85 -2.89
C ILE A 142 9.26 -13.68 -1.97
N PHE A 143 10.04 -13.58 -0.89
CA PHE A 143 10.12 -12.41 -0.02
C PHE A 143 11.45 -11.69 -0.22
N ASN A 144 11.39 -10.37 -0.34
CA ASN A 144 12.56 -9.52 -0.15
C ASN A 144 12.48 -8.87 1.23
N VAL A 145 13.62 -8.76 1.89
CA VAL A 145 13.75 -8.11 3.20
C VAL A 145 14.74 -6.96 3.05
N PHE A 146 14.30 -5.76 3.37
CA PHE A 146 15.11 -4.56 3.20
C PHE A 146 15.93 -4.26 4.46
N GLY A 147 17.23 -4.02 4.26
CA GLY A 147 18.18 -3.66 5.31
C GLY A 147 19.02 -4.84 5.81
N ALA A 148 20.27 -4.55 6.19
CA ALA A 148 21.20 -5.52 6.73
C ALA A 148 20.96 -5.71 8.24
N MET A 149 19.89 -6.41 8.60
CA MET A 149 19.54 -6.70 9.99
C MET A 149 19.40 -8.21 10.19
N GLU A 150 19.94 -8.72 11.30
CA GLU A 150 19.74 -10.12 11.67
C GLU A 150 18.32 -10.33 12.18
N PHE A 151 17.63 -11.31 11.62
CA PHE A 151 16.32 -11.77 12.06
C PHE A 151 16.27 -13.29 11.97
N ALA A 152 15.46 -13.91 12.83
CA ALA A 152 15.13 -15.32 12.73
C ALA A 152 13.86 -15.47 11.88
N HIS A 153 13.79 -16.58 11.13
CA HIS A 153 12.63 -16.90 10.33
C HIS A 153 12.33 -18.39 10.32
N THR A 154 11.09 -18.74 10.00
CA THR A 154 10.68 -20.13 9.76
C THR A 154 10.23 -20.31 8.31
N ASN A 155 10.40 -21.52 7.77
CA ASN A 155 9.89 -21.91 6.45
C ASN A 155 10.39 -21.04 5.27
N LEU A 156 11.58 -20.45 5.39
CA LEU A 156 12.23 -19.67 4.33
C LEU A 156 13.63 -20.21 4.05
N LEU A 157 13.99 -20.28 2.77
CA LEU A 157 15.32 -20.56 2.26
C LEU A 157 15.95 -19.26 1.78
N THR A 158 17.19 -18.97 2.17
CA THR A 158 17.93 -17.81 1.66
C THR A 158 18.43 -18.10 0.25
N ILE A 159 17.99 -17.32 -0.73
CA ILE A 159 18.44 -17.41 -2.12
C ILE A 159 19.71 -16.57 -2.31
N LYS A 160 19.67 -15.33 -1.81
CA LYS A 160 20.81 -14.42 -1.72
C LYS A 160 20.55 -13.40 -0.61
N GLU A 161 21.49 -12.49 -0.39
CA GLU A 161 21.33 -11.44 0.61
C GLU A 161 20.02 -10.65 0.38
N GLY A 162 19.16 -10.63 1.40
CA GLY A 162 17.86 -9.95 1.35
C GLY A 162 16.75 -10.66 0.58
N GLU A 163 16.98 -11.81 -0.05
CA GLU A 163 15.98 -12.53 -0.84
C GLU A 163 15.77 -13.96 -0.34
N PHE A 164 14.51 -14.31 -0.07
CA PHE A 164 14.10 -15.54 0.58
C PHE A 164 12.95 -16.21 -0.17
N GLU A 165 12.95 -17.53 -0.24
CA GLU A 165 11.90 -18.34 -0.86
C GLU A 165 11.20 -19.21 0.19
N VAL A 166 9.87 -19.30 0.11
CA VAL A 166 9.08 -20.18 0.97
C VAL A 166 9.35 -21.64 0.64
N ALA A 167 9.80 -22.43 1.62
CA ALA A 167 10.26 -23.80 1.41
C ALA A 167 9.11 -24.81 1.20
N HIS A 168 8.00 -24.62 1.92
CA HIS A 168 6.82 -25.49 1.88
C HIS A 168 5.55 -24.66 2.04
N ASP A 169 4.43 -25.16 1.50
CA ASP A 169 3.10 -24.58 1.76
C ASP A 169 2.86 -24.50 3.27
N GLY A 170 2.69 -23.29 3.81
CA GLY A 170 2.59 -23.14 5.25
C GLY A 170 2.80 -21.73 5.78
N PHE A 171 2.85 -21.63 7.10
CA PHE A 171 3.13 -20.36 7.76
C PHE A 171 4.61 -20.02 7.70
N VAL A 172 4.89 -18.79 7.33
CA VAL A 172 6.17 -18.10 7.51
C VAL A 172 6.03 -17.21 8.73
N GLU A 173 7.07 -17.18 9.55
CA GLU A 173 7.13 -16.34 10.76
C GLU A 173 8.47 -15.62 10.82
N PHE A 174 8.45 -14.32 11.16
CA PHE A 174 9.63 -13.47 11.29
C PHE A 174 9.78 -12.98 12.72
N THR A 175 10.97 -13.14 13.30
CA THR A 175 11.29 -12.74 14.67
C THR A 175 12.57 -11.91 14.71
N PHE A 176 12.47 -10.72 15.31
CA PHE A 176 13.55 -9.74 15.37
C PHE A 176 13.43 -8.83 16.59
N SER A 177 14.46 -8.02 16.88
CA SER A 177 14.56 -7.18 18.08
C SER A 177 14.26 -5.69 17.85
N PHE A 178 14.25 -5.24 16.61
CA PHE A 178 13.96 -3.85 16.23
C PHE A 178 12.44 -3.63 16.03
N PRO A 179 11.96 -2.37 15.98
CA PRO A 179 10.52 -2.10 15.98
C PRO A 179 9.77 -2.65 14.76
N TYR A 180 10.39 -2.57 13.58
CA TYR A 180 9.78 -2.98 12.31
C TYR A 180 10.80 -3.59 11.36
N LEU A 181 10.41 -4.66 10.67
CA LEU A 181 11.11 -5.20 9.51
C LEU A 181 10.36 -4.80 8.25
N PHE A 182 11.07 -4.42 7.21
CA PHE A 182 10.48 -4.10 5.92
C PHE A 182 10.59 -5.31 5.00
N VAL A 183 9.46 -5.75 4.49
CA VAL A 183 9.40 -6.89 3.58
C VAL A 183 8.63 -6.53 2.31
N SER A 184 8.99 -7.13 1.19
CA SER A 184 8.15 -7.19 0.01
C SER A 184 7.90 -8.62 -0.43
N GLU A 185 6.80 -8.83 -1.14
CA GLU A 185 6.49 -10.06 -1.84
C GLU A 185 6.08 -9.73 -3.27
N THR A 186 6.38 -10.65 -4.19
CA THR A 186 5.92 -10.53 -5.58
C THR A 186 4.40 -10.58 -5.60
N LEU A 187 3.78 -9.76 -6.46
CA LEU A 187 2.32 -9.77 -6.65
C LEU A 187 1.83 -11.09 -7.23
#